data_AF-A0A7W7L7M5-F1
#
_entry.id   AF-A0A7W7L7M5-F1
#
_cell.length_a   1.000
_cell.length_b   1.000
_cell.length_c   1.000
_cell.angle_alpha   90.00
_cell.angle_beta   90.00
_cell.angle_gamma   90.00
#
_symmetry.space_group_name_H-M   'P 1'
#
loop_
_entity.id
_entity.type
_entity.pdbx_description
1 polymer ?
#
loop_
_entity_poly.entity_id
_entity_poly.type
_entity_poly.pdbx_seq_one_letter_code
_entity_poly.pdbx_strand_id
1 'polypeptide(L)'
;MSSEAIRKITMTISFGGTGAGSNPKGYLRLGMAGREFVVRHMAEQEFDKNGGTYTFTLGEDHSVQDHASNDPQNPQTYVRGLDLFPNYIRYDTPSGDDLIVEAVRVVVSGTSYDYEFKALVGTDPKGSKVRLGRSQGQVLHLSQHQVP
;
A
#
# COMPACT_ATOMS: atom_id res chain seq x y z
N MET A 1 -2.06 7.04 -25.33
CA MET A 1 -2.19 6.76 -23.87
C MET A 1 -3.48 5.97 -23.66
N SER A 2 -3.44 4.88 -22.90
CA SER A 2 -4.56 3.92 -22.78
C SER A 2 -5.74 4.48 -21.97
N SER A 3 -6.96 4.30 -22.46
CA SER A 3 -8.21 4.58 -21.73
C SER A 3 -8.73 3.37 -20.95
N GLU A 4 -7.86 2.39 -20.70
CA GLU A 4 -8.21 1.17 -19.98
C GLU A 4 -8.67 1.50 -18.55
N ALA A 5 -9.82 0.92 -18.18
CA ALA A 5 -10.44 1.07 -16.88
C ALA A 5 -9.72 0.19 -15.86
N ILE A 6 -9.41 0.75 -14.69
CA ILE A 6 -8.92 -0.03 -13.56
C ILE A 6 -10.12 -0.68 -12.89
N ARG A 7 -10.10 -2.01 -12.83
CA ARG A 7 -11.16 -2.82 -12.20
C ARG A 7 -10.72 -3.48 -10.91
N LYS A 8 -9.42 -3.74 -10.78
CA LYS A 8 -8.83 -4.45 -9.65
C LYS A 8 -7.47 -3.87 -9.31
N ILE A 9 -7.23 -3.69 -8.01
CA ILE A 9 -5.92 -3.33 -7.47
C ILE A 9 -5.61 -4.30 -6.34
N THR A 10 -4.51 -5.04 -6.44
CA THR A 10 -4.03 -5.94 -5.39
C THR A 10 -2.76 -5.38 -4.80
N MET A 11 -2.75 -5.05 -3.51
CA MET A 11 -1.58 -4.64 -2.77
C MET A 11 -1.16 -5.72 -1.78
N THR A 12 0.09 -6.13 -1.84
CA THR A 12 0.74 -6.94 -0.81
C THR A 12 1.77 -6.09 -0.09
N ILE A 13 1.76 -6.10 1.23
CA ILE A 13 2.69 -5.35 2.07
C ILE A 13 3.26 -6.23 3.17
N SER A 14 4.57 -6.15 3.35
CA SER A 14 5.30 -6.83 4.41
C SER A 14 5.83 -5.82 5.41
N PHE A 15 5.60 -6.10 6.71
CA PHE A 15 6.02 -5.27 7.82
C PHE A 15 6.94 -6.03 8.76
N GLY A 16 7.94 -5.31 9.27
CA GLY A 16 9.02 -5.90 10.05
C GLY A 16 8.81 -5.94 11.55
N GLY A 17 7.59 -5.70 12.01
CA GLY A 17 7.27 -5.46 13.41
C GLY A 17 7.80 -4.11 13.91
N THR A 18 7.17 -3.55 14.94
CA THR A 18 7.56 -2.25 15.51
C THR A 18 8.47 -2.39 16.72
N GLY A 19 8.51 -3.57 17.34
CA GLY A 19 9.12 -3.79 18.66
C GLY A 19 8.37 -3.05 19.79
N ALA A 20 7.21 -2.46 19.50
CA ALA A 20 6.40 -1.75 20.46
C ALA A 20 5.56 -2.71 21.32
N GLY A 21 5.05 -2.22 22.46
CA GLY A 21 4.18 -3.01 23.33
C GLY A 21 2.81 -3.33 22.73
N SER A 22 2.35 -2.55 21.74
CA SER A 22 1.03 -2.63 21.11
C SER A 22 1.09 -2.60 19.60
N ASN A 23 -0.01 -3.02 18.96
CA ASN A 23 -0.22 -2.92 17.51
C ASN A 23 -0.15 -1.45 17.04
N PRO A 24 0.34 -1.18 15.82
CA PRO A 24 0.30 0.15 15.23
C PRO A 24 -1.14 0.65 15.09
N LYS A 25 -1.41 1.87 15.57
CA LYS A 25 -2.76 2.46 15.54
C LYS A 25 -2.84 3.52 14.45
N GLY A 26 -3.26 3.13 13.25
CA GLY A 26 -3.43 4.06 12.13
C GLY A 26 -4.04 3.41 10.91
N TYR A 27 -4.27 4.21 9.87
CA TYR A 27 -4.84 3.77 8.61
C TYR A 27 -3.77 3.76 7.53
N LEU A 28 -3.63 2.64 6.84
CA LEU A 28 -2.85 2.58 5.62
C LEU A 28 -3.72 3.05 4.46
N ARG A 29 -3.15 3.92 3.62
CA ARG A 29 -3.79 4.43 2.41
C ARG A 29 -2.92 4.09 1.20
N LEU A 30 -3.57 3.79 0.08
CA LEU A 30 -2.94 3.55 -1.21
C LEU A 30 -3.34 4.69 -2.15
N GLY A 31 -2.37 5.49 -2.58
CA GLY A 31 -2.55 6.51 -3.61
C GLY A 31 -2.20 5.94 -4.97
N MET A 32 -3.18 5.80 -5.86
CA MET A 32 -3.00 5.29 -7.23
C MET A 32 -3.89 6.05 -8.20
N ALA A 33 -3.37 6.35 -9.38
CA ALA A 33 -4.13 6.99 -10.47
C ALA A 33 -4.87 8.28 -10.06
N GLY A 34 -4.30 9.06 -9.13
CA GLY A 34 -4.87 10.33 -8.66
C GLY A 34 -5.94 10.21 -7.58
N ARG A 35 -6.13 9.02 -6.98
CA ARG A 35 -7.08 8.78 -5.89
C ARG A 35 -6.41 8.05 -4.73
N GLU A 36 -6.82 8.36 -3.50
CA GLU A 36 -6.45 7.58 -2.31
C GLU A 36 -7.56 6.58 -1.94
N PHE A 37 -7.13 5.36 -1.59
CA PHE A 37 -7.97 4.28 -1.09
C PHE A 37 -7.56 3.92 0.33
N VAL A 38 -8.52 3.67 1.22
CA VAL A 38 -8.24 3.19 2.57
C VAL A 38 -8.07 1.69 2.52
N VAL A 39 -6.94 1.20 3.02
CA VAL A 39 -6.57 -0.20 2.97
C VAL A 39 -6.71 -0.81 4.36
N ARG A 40 -7.85 -1.44 4.59
CA ARG A 40 -8.18 -2.11 5.86
C ARG A 40 -8.83 -3.45 5.59
N HIS A 41 -8.29 -4.53 6.16
CA HIS A 41 -8.77 -5.88 5.87
C HIS A 41 -10.15 -6.12 6.49
N MET A 42 -11.00 -6.91 5.84
CA MET A 42 -12.32 -7.27 6.40
C MET A 42 -12.21 -8.11 7.67
N ALA A 43 -11.27 -9.05 7.71
CA ALA A 43 -11.11 -10.01 8.82
C ALA A 43 -10.20 -9.53 9.95
N GLU A 44 -9.34 -8.54 9.70
CA GLU A 44 -8.32 -8.08 10.66
C GLU A 44 -8.46 -6.58 10.89
N GLN A 45 -8.58 -6.18 12.16
CA GLN A 45 -8.77 -4.77 12.50
C GLN A 45 -7.47 -3.97 12.56
N GLU A 46 -6.32 -4.62 12.79
CA GLU A 46 -5.04 -3.99 13.14
C GLU A 46 -3.85 -4.78 12.57
N PHE A 47 -2.77 -4.08 12.23
CA PHE A 47 -1.49 -4.73 11.90
C PHE A 47 -0.88 -5.35 13.16
N ASP A 48 -0.27 -6.53 13.06
CA ASP A 48 0.42 -7.17 14.18
C ASP A 48 1.71 -6.40 14.50
N LYS A 49 1.89 -6.03 15.78
CA LYS A 49 3.13 -5.42 16.30
C LYS A 49 4.39 -6.23 16.02
N ASN A 50 4.27 -7.55 15.83
CA ASN A 50 5.37 -8.45 15.50
C ASN A 50 5.69 -8.46 14.00
N GLY A 51 4.89 -7.79 13.17
CA GLY A 51 5.03 -7.79 11.72
C GLY A 51 4.22 -8.89 11.05
N GLY A 52 4.32 -8.96 9.72
CA GLY A 52 3.55 -9.89 8.91
C GLY A 52 3.42 -9.42 7.46
N THR A 53 2.81 -10.27 6.64
CA THR A 53 2.50 -9.95 5.24
C THR A 53 0.99 -9.97 5.04
N TYR A 54 0.47 -8.89 4.46
CA TYR A 54 -0.96 -8.64 4.30
C TYR A 54 -1.26 -8.35 2.84
N THR A 55 -2.36 -8.92 2.33
CA THR A 55 -2.83 -8.70 0.95
C THR A 55 -4.21 -8.09 0.95
N PHE A 56 -4.36 -7.02 0.17
CA PHE A 56 -5.57 -6.23 0.06
C PHE A 56 -5.99 -6.11 -1.39
N THR A 57 -7.26 -6.35 -1.66
CA THR A 57 -7.83 -6.24 -3.00
C THR A 57 -8.94 -5.20 -3.02
N LEU A 58 -8.86 -4.27 -3.97
CA LEU A 58 -9.85 -3.22 -4.25
C LEU A 58 -10.57 -3.54 -5.57
N GLY A 59 -11.87 -3.23 -5.64
CA GLY A 59 -12.70 -3.47 -6.83
C GLY A 59 -13.18 -4.92 -6.94
N GLU A 60 -12.89 -5.57 -8.06
CA GLU A 60 -13.21 -7.00 -8.26
C GLU A 60 -12.53 -7.89 -7.21
N ASP A 61 -13.28 -8.85 -6.64
CA ASP A 61 -12.82 -9.77 -5.57
C ASP A 61 -12.26 -9.06 -4.33
N HIS A 62 -12.86 -7.94 -3.92
CA HIS A 62 -12.34 -7.11 -2.84
C HIS A 62 -12.15 -7.88 -1.52
N SER A 63 -11.14 -7.47 -0.74
CA SER A 63 -10.88 -7.96 0.62
C SER A 63 -10.84 -6.85 1.67
N VAL A 64 -11.11 -5.60 1.27
CA VAL A 64 -11.07 -4.43 2.14
C VAL A 64 -12.44 -4.05 2.70
N GLN A 65 -12.46 -3.49 3.91
CA GLN A 65 -13.64 -2.82 4.47
C GLN A 65 -14.07 -1.62 3.60
N ASP A 66 -15.35 -1.26 3.71
CA ASP A 66 -15.96 -0.13 2.98
C ASP A 66 -15.71 -0.17 1.46
N HIS A 67 -15.69 -1.39 0.88
CA HIS A 67 -15.33 -1.66 -0.51
C HIS A 67 -16.05 -0.76 -1.52
N ALA A 68 -17.33 -0.44 -1.31
CA ALA A 68 -18.09 0.44 -2.20
C ALA A 68 -17.48 1.85 -2.34
N SER A 69 -16.89 2.37 -1.26
CA SER A 69 -16.21 3.68 -1.24
C SER A 69 -14.74 3.60 -1.66
N ASN A 70 -14.17 2.39 -1.65
CA ASN A 70 -12.81 2.07 -2.07
C ASN A 70 -12.76 1.42 -3.46
N ASP A 71 -13.87 1.38 -4.20
CA ASP A 71 -13.93 0.75 -5.52
C ASP A 71 -13.30 1.67 -6.58
N PRO A 72 -12.23 1.24 -7.28
CA PRO A 72 -11.62 2.02 -8.36
C PRO A 72 -12.58 2.27 -9.54
N GLN A 73 -13.73 1.60 -9.60
CA GLN A 73 -14.77 1.80 -10.60
C GLN A 73 -15.77 2.90 -10.20
N ASN A 74 -15.71 3.40 -8.95
CA ASN A 74 -16.66 4.39 -8.43
C ASN A 74 -15.99 5.53 -7.63
N PRO A 75 -15.71 6.69 -8.24
CA PRO A 75 -15.77 6.94 -9.68
C PRO A 75 -14.67 6.18 -10.43
N GLN A 76 -14.89 5.93 -11.72
CA GLN A 76 -13.98 5.15 -12.56
C GLN A 76 -12.59 5.79 -12.66
N THR A 77 -11.58 5.04 -12.22
CA THR A 77 -10.16 5.34 -12.39
C THR A 77 -9.62 4.63 -13.63
N TYR A 78 -8.59 5.22 -14.25
CA TYR A 78 -8.05 4.75 -15.52
C TYR A 78 -6.56 4.59 -15.43
N VAL A 79 -6.04 3.63 -16.19
CA VAL A 79 -4.63 3.28 -16.26
C VAL A 79 -3.75 4.50 -16.58
N ARG A 80 -4.18 5.39 -17.48
CA ARG A 80 -3.45 6.65 -17.76
C ARG A 80 -3.13 7.47 -16.52
N GLY A 81 -3.94 7.37 -15.47
CA GLY A 81 -3.71 8.10 -14.22
C GLY A 81 -2.46 7.59 -13.50
N LEU A 82 -2.08 6.34 -13.71
CA LEU A 82 -0.91 5.74 -13.06
C LEU A 82 0.40 6.40 -13.52
N ASP A 83 0.47 6.90 -14.76
CA ASP A 83 1.64 7.60 -15.29
C ASP A 83 1.60 9.11 -14.99
N LEU A 84 0.41 9.66 -14.73
CA LEU A 84 0.19 11.10 -14.54
C LEU A 84 0.30 11.54 -13.08
N PHE A 85 0.04 10.64 -12.14
CA PHE A 85 -0.02 10.95 -10.73
C PHE A 85 0.96 10.09 -9.92
N PRO A 86 1.51 10.61 -8.81
CA PRO A 86 2.35 9.82 -7.93
C PRO A 86 1.60 8.59 -7.40
N ASN A 87 2.28 7.44 -7.43
CA ASN A 87 1.81 6.20 -6.82
C ASN A 87 2.54 6.00 -5.49
N TYR A 88 1.82 5.76 -4.40
CA TYR A 88 2.40 5.73 -3.05
C TYR A 88 1.54 4.96 -2.07
N ILE A 89 2.12 4.58 -0.94
CA ILE A 89 1.37 4.29 0.28
C ILE A 89 1.54 5.44 1.29
N ARG A 90 0.53 5.66 2.12
CA ARG A 90 0.57 6.63 3.21
C ARG A 90 0.08 6.02 4.51
N TYR A 91 0.82 6.22 5.59
CA TYR A 91 0.39 5.82 6.93
C TYR A 91 -0.16 7.03 7.69
N ASP A 92 -1.48 7.03 7.87
CA ASP A 92 -2.25 8.07 8.52
C ASP A 92 -2.54 7.67 9.97
N THR A 93 -1.74 8.19 10.91
CA THR A 93 -1.85 7.86 12.33
C THR A 93 -2.07 9.12 13.18
N PRO A 94 -3.08 9.12 14.08
CA PRO A 94 -3.20 10.17 15.09
C PRO A 94 -2.19 9.99 16.25
N SER A 95 -1.61 8.78 16.40
CA SER A 95 -0.63 8.46 17.42
C SER A 95 0.79 8.77 16.94
N GLY A 96 1.76 8.64 17.84
CA GLY A 96 3.19 8.67 17.50
C GLY A 96 3.74 7.31 17.08
N ASP A 97 2.87 6.33 16.78
CA ASP A 97 3.30 4.99 16.40
C ASP A 97 3.89 5.01 14.99
N ASP A 98 5.00 4.30 14.80
CA ASP A 98 5.60 4.10 13.49
C ASP A 98 5.15 2.75 12.90
N LEU A 99 4.89 2.74 11.60
CA LEU A 99 4.74 1.52 10.80
C LEU A 99 6.05 1.21 10.11
N ILE A 100 6.58 0.01 10.34
CA ILE A 100 7.85 -0.43 9.77
C ILE A 100 7.61 -1.25 8.51
N VAL A 101 7.84 -0.65 7.34
CA VAL A 101 7.59 -1.24 6.02
C VAL A 101 8.87 -1.86 5.48
N GLU A 102 8.77 -3.14 5.08
CA GLU A 102 9.87 -3.90 4.47
C GLU A 102 9.69 -4.04 2.96
N ALA A 103 8.47 -4.31 2.50
CA ALA A 103 8.17 -4.42 1.08
C ALA A 103 6.72 -4.05 0.80
N VAL A 104 6.47 -3.52 -0.39
CA VAL A 104 5.14 -3.22 -0.93
C VAL A 104 5.15 -3.63 -2.39
N ARG A 105 4.17 -4.41 -2.82
CA ARG A 105 3.90 -4.70 -4.23
C ARG A 105 2.45 -4.39 -4.54
N VAL A 106 2.20 -3.67 -5.63
CA VAL A 106 0.85 -3.32 -6.09
C VAL A 106 0.70 -3.73 -7.54
N VAL A 107 -0.26 -4.61 -7.80
CA VAL A 107 -0.61 -5.05 -9.16
C VAL A 107 -1.97 -4.47 -9.53
N VAL A 108 -2.06 -3.83 -10.69
CA VAL A 108 -3.30 -3.23 -11.21
C VAL A 108 -3.77 -4.01 -12.45
N SER A 109 -5.06 -4.38 -12.48
CA SER A 109 -5.75 -5.08 -13.58
C SER A 109 -4.97 -6.26 -14.18
N GLY A 110 -4.85 -7.36 -13.43
CA GLY A 110 -4.47 -8.67 -13.97
C GLY A 110 -2.96 -8.92 -14.05
N THR A 111 -2.15 -8.01 -14.60
CA THR A 111 -0.66 -8.06 -14.57
C THR A 111 0.04 -6.90 -15.30
N SER A 112 -0.66 -6.08 -16.09
CA SER A 112 -0.02 -5.10 -16.97
C SER A 112 0.71 -3.96 -16.25
N TYR A 113 0.40 -3.74 -14.97
CA TYR A 113 0.99 -2.69 -14.16
C TYR A 113 1.38 -3.24 -12.79
N ASP A 114 2.69 -3.30 -12.53
CA ASP A 114 3.28 -3.78 -11.29
C ASP A 114 4.12 -2.66 -10.68
N TYR A 115 3.82 -2.26 -9.46
CA TYR A 115 4.55 -1.25 -8.71
C TYR A 115 5.16 -1.92 -7.49
N GLU A 116 6.42 -1.61 -7.23
CA GLU A 116 7.14 -2.20 -6.12
C GLU A 116 7.90 -1.14 -5.34
N PHE A 117 7.92 -1.35 -4.04
CA PHE A 117 8.97 -0.90 -3.16
C PHE A 117 9.50 -2.12 -2.41
N LYS A 118 10.82 -2.27 -2.37
CA LYS A 118 11.46 -3.24 -1.51
C LYS A 118 12.55 -2.52 -0.75
N ALA A 119 12.44 -2.49 0.58
CA ALA A 119 13.46 -1.91 1.43
C ALA A 119 14.77 -2.66 1.13
N LEU A 120 15.77 -1.90 0.67
CA LEU A 120 17.17 -2.27 0.46
C LEU A 120 17.36 -3.76 0.13
N VAL A 121 17.30 -4.11 -1.16
CA VAL A 121 17.81 -5.39 -1.63
C VAL A 121 19.33 -5.39 -1.44
N GLY A 122 19.81 -5.96 -0.35
CA GLY A 122 21.24 -6.04 -0.06
C GLY A 122 21.53 -6.19 1.42
N THR A 123 22.70 -6.76 1.71
CA THR A 123 23.31 -6.97 3.03
C THR A 123 23.52 -5.65 3.78
N ASP A 124 22.45 -4.99 4.22
CA ASP A 124 22.60 -4.01 5.29
C ASP A 124 22.73 -4.79 6.61
N PRO A 125 23.92 -4.84 7.23
CA PRO A 125 24.09 -5.52 8.52
C PRO A 125 23.27 -4.88 9.64
N LYS A 126 22.68 -3.69 9.43
CA LYS A 126 21.79 -3.01 10.39
C LYS A 126 20.31 -3.28 10.15
N GLY A 127 19.92 -3.88 9.02
CA GLY A 127 18.53 -4.14 8.68
C GLY A 127 17.69 -2.87 8.59
N SER A 128 18.14 -1.85 7.85
CA SER A 128 17.42 -0.58 7.72
C SER A 128 16.06 -0.80 7.04
N LYS A 129 15.00 -0.51 7.79
CA LYS A 129 13.59 -0.57 7.34
C LYS A 129 13.07 0.85 7.16
N VAL A 130 12.12 1.04 6.25
CA VAL A 130 11.44 2.34 6.16
C VAL A 130 10.44 2.44 7.29
N ARG A 131 10.51 3.53 8.05
CA ARG A 131 9.53 3.86 9.09
C ARG A 131 8.60 4.94 8.59
N LEU A 132 7.30 4.66 8.63
CA LEU A 132 6.27 5.64 8.34
C LEU A 132 5.60 6.04 9.64
N GLY A 133 5.58 7.33 9.94
CA GLY A 133 5.02 7.85 11.18
C GLY A 133 5.12 9.36 11.24
N ARG A 134 4.47 9.96 12.23
CA ARG A 134 4.36 11.43 12.34
C ARG A 134 5.72 12.14 12.37
N SER A 135 6.75 11.48 12.91
CA SER A 135 8.10 12.03 13.04
C SER A 135 9.09 11.55 11.95
N GLN A 136 8.71 10.57 11.12
CA GLN A 136 9.61 9.91 10.15
C GLN A 136 9.17 10.11 8.69
N GLY A 137 8.14 10.92 8.46
CA GLY A 137 7.44 11.00 7.18
C GLY A 137 6.37 9.92 7.08
N GLN A 138 5.28 10.23 6.36
CA GLN A 138 4.10 9.36 6.32
C GLN A 138 3.87 8.73 4.96
N VAL A 139 4.63 9.12 3.93
CA VAL A 139 4.41 8.73 2.54
C VAL A 139 5.62 7.96 2.02
N LEU A 140 5.36 6.83 1.36
CA LEU A 140 6.34 6.06 0.63
C LEU A 140 5.91 5.96 -0.84
N HIS A 141 6.67 6.59 -1.72
CA HIS A 141 6.44 6.50 -3.16
C HIS A 141 6.87 5.15 -3.71
N LEU A 142 6.09 4.63 -4.65
CA LEU A 142 6.33 3.36 -5.32
C LEU A 142 6.90 3.61 -6.71
N SER A 143 7.83 2.76 -7.12
CA SER A 143 8.35 2.75 -8.49
C SER A 143 7.64 1.67 -9.30
N GLN A 144 7.36 1.94 -10.58
CA GLN A 144 6.86 0.90 -11.47
C GLN A 144 7.97 -0.12 -11.73
N HIS A 145 7.70 -1.39 -11.44
CA HIS A 145 8.57 -2.49 -11.77
C HIS A 145 8.40 -2.80 -13.26
N GLN A 146 9.39 -2.43 -14.07
CA GLN A 146 9.46 -2.83 -15.46
C GLN A 146 9.91 -4.29 -15.50
N VAL A 147 9.03 -5.21 -15.88
CA VAL A 147 9.43 -6.59 -16.19
C VAL A 147 10.20 -6.55 -17.52
N PRO A 148 11.44 -7.05 -17.59
CA PRO A 148 12.23 -7.08 -18.83
C PRO A 148 11.56 -7.85 -19.96
#